data_AF-A0AA44F8Q1-F1
#
_entry.id   AF-A0AA44F8Q1-F1
#
_cell.length_a   1.000
_cell.length_b   1.000
_cell.length_c   1.000
_cell.angle_alpha   90.00
_cell.angle_beta   90.00
_cell.angle_gamma   90.00
#
_symmetry.space_group_name_H-M   'P 1'
#
loop_
_entity.id
_entity.type
_entity.pdbx_description
1 polymer ?
#
loop_
_entity_poly.entity_id
_entity_poly.type
_entity_poly.pdbx_seq_one_letter_code
_entity_poly.pdbx_strand_id
1 'polypeptide(L)'
;MIRKVDDAQDAIDTYGRFRNQILDVLSLSGDISEAELLNLLDERHAVMITDDESIAIAQIITHDDKVWCLIRIASGKLENILSGFEFVADWSKNFGAIGMCLEGRKGWKRVLSILDFRDLAINTNKNKNIEKAGLYLLGKYYGIITKDDDPNYTD
;
A
#
# COMPACT_ATOMS: atom_id res chain seq x y z
N MET A 1 -17.62 4.73 -5.70
CA MET A 1 -17.27 3.31 -5.50
C MET A 1 -15.80 3.18 -5.83
N ILE A 2 -15.02 2.50 -4.99
CA ILE A 2 -13.59 2.30 -5.25
C ILE A 2 -13.40 1.33 -6.42
N ARG A 3 -12.43 1.63 -7.29
CA ARG A 3 -12.14 0.82 -8.48
C ARG A 3 -10.64 0.82 -8.79
N LYS A 4 -10.20 -0.23 -9.49
CA LYS A 4 -8.88 -0.28 -10.11
C LYS A 4 -8.85 0.60 -11.36
N VAL A 5 -7.77 1.33 -11.57
CA VAL A 5 -7.52 2.01 -12.84
C VAL A 5 -6.81 1.04 -13.79
N ASP A 6 -7.49 0.64 -14.86
CA ASP A 6 -7.01 -0.39 -15.79
C ASP A 6 -6.68 0.14 -17.19
N ASP A 7 -7.36 1.21 -17.63
CA ASP A 7 -7.16 1.79 -18.94
C ASP A 7 -6.19 2.98 -18.92
N ALA A 8 -5.51 3.20 -20.04
CA ALA A 8 -4.44 4.19 -20.14
C ALA A 8 -4.96 5.64 -20.04
N GLN A 9 -6.15 5.91 -20.59
CA GLN A 9 -6.72 7.26 -20.58
C GLN A 9 -7.14 7.65 -19.15
N ASP A 10 -7.84 6.75 -18.47
CA ASP A 10 -8.22 6.90 -17.07
C ASP A 10 -6.99 6.93 -16.15
N ALA A 11 -5.91 6.23 -16.48
CA ALA A 11 -4.65 6.36 -15.76
C ALA A 11 -4.08 7.78 -15.87
N ILE A 12 -4.07 8.37 -17.07
CA ILE A 12 -3.61 9.76 -17.27
C ILE A 12 -4.51 10.73 -16.50
N ASP A 13 -5.83 10.59 -16.63
CA ASP A 13 -6.80 11.50 -16.01
C ASP A 13 -6.79 11.39 -14.48
N THR A 14 -6.78 10.16 -13.96
CA THR A 14 -6.72 9.88 -12.51
C THR A 14 -5.39 10.36 -11.92
N TYR A 15 -4.26 10.04 -12.56
CA TYR A 15 -2.96 10.49 -12.08
C TYR A 15 -2.88 12.01 -12.09
N GLY A 16 -3.28 12.66 -13.19
CA GLY A 16 -3.28 14.12 -13.32
C GLY A 16 -4.12 14.80 -12.24
N ARG A 17 -5.29 14.24 -11.91
CA ARG A 17 -6.18 14.73 -10.85
C ARG A 17 -5.55 14.69 -9.46
N PHE A 18 -4.80 13.63 -9.15
CA PHE A 18 -4.27 13.36 -7.81
C PHE A 18 -2.75 13.54 -7.69
N ARG A 19 -2.09 14.08 -8.72
CA ARG A 19 -0.64 14.12 -8.83
C ARG A 19 0.03 14.72 -7.60
N ASN A 20 -0.47 15.86 -7.10
CA ASN A 20 0.13 16.52 -5.95
C ASN A 20 0.05 15.65 -4.69
N GLN A 21 -1.08 15.00 -4.44
CA GLN A 21 -1.28 14.10 -3.31
C GLN A 21 -0.40 12.84 -3.41
N ILE A 22 -0.21 12.32 -4.63
CA ILE A 22 0.71 11.22 -4.90
C ILE A 22 2.15 11.66 -4.59
N LEU A 23 2.57 12.82 -5.08
CA LEU A 23 3.92 13.34 -4.82
C LEU A 23 4.18 13.61 -3.33
N ASP A 24 3.17 14.09 -2.61
CA ASP A 24 3.26 14.30 -1.17
C ASP A 24 3.53 12.97 -0.44
N VAL A 25 2.82 11.88 -0.78
CA VAL A 25 3.06 10.58 -0.13
C VAL A 25 4.41 9.98 -0.52
N LEU A 26 4.85 10.11 -1.78
CA LEU A 26 6.18 9.66 -2.22
C LEU A 26 7.30 10.43 -1.53
N SER A 27 7.11 11.73 -1.31
CA SER A 27 8.08 12.56 -0.57
C SER A 27 8.19 12.13 0.90
N LEU A 28 7.07 11.73 1.51
CA LEU A 28 7.03 11.25 2.89
C LEU A 28 7.65 9.85 3.05
N SER A 29 7.37 8.92 2.13
CA SER A 29 8.00 7.58 2.15
C SER A 29 9.48 7.68 1.79
N GLY A 30 9.80 8.57 0.85
CA GLY A 30 11.16 8.88 0.40
C GLY A 30 11.86 7.70 -0.27
N ASP A 31 11.13 6.65 -0.65
CA ASP A 31 11.65 5.37 -1.14
C ASP A 31 11.77 5.29 -2.65
N ILE A 32 10.80 5.84 -3.38
CA ILE A 32 10.79 5.95 -4.84
C ILE A 32 10.49 7.39 -5.31
N SER A 33 10.95 7.72 -6.51
CA SER A 33 10.67 8.96 -7.23
C SER A 33 9.38 8.89 -8.06
N GLU A 34 8.91 10.04 -8.54
CA GLU A 34 7.78 10.10 -9.48
C GLU A 34 8.02 9.26 -10.74
N ALA A 35 9.21 9.37 -11.33
CA ALA A 35 9.54 8.64 -12.54
C ALA A 35 9.54 7.12 -12.31
N GLU A 36 10.03 6.67 -11.16
CA GLU A 36 9.98 5.25 -10.78
C GLU A 36 8.54 4.78 -10.57
N LEU A 37 7.67 5.58 -9.93
CA LEU A 37 6.25 5.24 -9.81
C LEU A 37 5.58 5.10 -11.19
N LEU A 38 5.83 6.05 -12.10
CA LEU A 38 5.25 6.00 -13.45
C LEU A 38 5.70 4.75 -14.21
N ASN A 39 6.98 4.36 -14.11
CA ASN A 39 7.47 3.11 -14.69
C ASN A 39 6.80 1.89 -14.08
N LEU A 40 6.62 1.85 -12.75
CA LEU A 40 5.92 0.74 -12.08
C LEU A 40 4.46 0.62 -12.52
N LEU A 41 3.78 1.74 -12.76
CA LEU A 41 2.41 1.76 -13.29
C LEU A 41 2.36 1.23 -14.73
N ASP A 42 3.33 1.59 -15.57
CA ASP A 42 3.45 1.12 -16.96
C ASP A 42 3.73 -0.39 -17.01
N GLU A 43 4.66 -0.87 -16.17
CA GLU A 43 5.01 -2.29 -16.04
C GLU A 43 3.96 -3.14 -15.31
N ARG A 44 2.90 -2.52 -14.79
CA ARG A 44 1.86 -3.17 -13.96
C ARG A 44 2.38 -3.79 -12.66
N HIS A 45 3.57 -3.37 -12.20
CA HIS A 45 4.07 -3.64 -10.85
C HIS A 45 3.47 -2.70 -9.79
N ALA A 46 2.81 -1.64 -10.23
CA ALA A 46 1.94 -0.82 -9.40
C ALA A 46 0.57 -0.62 -10.08
N VAL A 47 -0.42 -0.27 -9.28
CA VAL A 47 -1.76 0.07 -9.75
C VAL A 47 -2.38 1.16 -8.89
N MET A 48 -3.12 2.07 -9.55
CA MET A 48 -3.93 3.07 -8.86
C MET A 48 -5.29 2.49 -8.53
N ILE A 49 -5.74 2.76 -7.31
CA ILE A 49 -7.05 2.40 -6.82
C ILE A 49 -7.72 3.70 -6.39
N THR A 50 -8.87 4.01 -6.97
CA THR A 50 -9.44 5.34 -6.89
C THR A 50 -10.96 5.32 -6.74
N ASP A 51 -11.50 6.37 -6.15
CA ASP A 51 -12.90 6.78 -6.30
C ASP A 51 -12.97 8.29 -6.59
N ASP A 52 -14.13 8.91 -6.38
CA ASP A 52 -14.30 10.33 -6.67
C ASP A 52 -13.48 11.25 -5.74
N GLU A 53 -13.00 10.79 -4.58
CA GLU A 53 -12.30 11.65 -3.60
C GLU A 53 -10.99 11.05 -3.07
N SER A 54 -10.77 9.76 -3.31
CA SER A 54 -9.73 8.96 -2.69
C SER A 54 -8.85 8.31 -3.73
N ILE A 55 -7.56 8.19 -3.41
CA ILE A 55 -6.61 7.44 -4.22
C ILE A 55 -5.58 6.74 -3.34
N ALA A 56 -5.29 5.50 -3.69
CA ALA A 56 -4.16 4.75 -3.18
C ALA A 56 -3.36 4.12 -4.33
N ILE A 57 -2.08 3.93 -4.09
CA ILE A 57 -1.19 3.16 -4.96
C ILE A 57 -0.95 1.82 -4.28
N ALA A 58 -1.31 0.73 -4.94
CA ALA A 58 -0.85 -0.61 -4.56
C ALA A 58 0.37 -0.97 -5.42
N GLN A 59 1.49 -1.32 -4.78
CA GLN A 59 2.76 -1.62 -5.41
C GLN A 59 3.25 -2.99 -4.95
N ILE A 60 3.76 -3.80 -5.87
CA ILE A 60 4.50 -5.01 -5.55
C ILE A 60 5.92 -4.64 -5.12
N ILE A 61 6.31 -5.07 -3.92
CA ILE A 61 7.66 -4.89 -3.38
C ILE A 61 8.24 -6.25 -2.97
N THR A 62 9.57 -6.34 -2.96
CA THR A 62 10.29 -7.50 -2.42
C THR A 62 11.04 -7.08 -1.17
N HIS A 63 10.88 -7.85 -0.10
CA HIS A 63 11.60 -7.66 1.16
C HIS A 63 11.98 -9.03 1.73
N ASP A 64 13.26 -9.23 2.03
CA ASP A 64 13.79 -10.51 2.54
C ASP A 64 13.31 -11.73 1.72
N ASP A 65 13.47 -11.63 0.40
CA ASP A 65 13.05 -12.63 -0.60
C ASP A 65 11.55 -12.97 -0.61
N LYS A 66 10.73 -12.15 0.06
CA LYS A 66 9.28 -12.28 0.11
C LYS A 66 8.63 -11.15 -0.68
N VAL A 67 7.61 -11.50 -1.46
CA VAL A 67 6.81 -10.54 -2.22
C VAL A 67 5.67 -10.02 -1.35
N TRP A 68 5.49 -8.71 -1.33
CA TRP A 68 4.46 -8.01 -0.57
C TRP A 68 3.72 -7.01 -1.46
N CYS A 69 2.48 -6.69 -1.08
CA CYS A 69 1.73 -5.60 -1.67
C CYS A 69 1.74 -4.37 -0.74
N LEU A 70 2.49 -3.33 -1.09
CA LEU A 70 2.53 -2.07 -0.39
C LEU A 70 1.43 -1.12 -0.86
N ILE A 71 0.56 -0.70 0.04
CA ILE A 71 -0.51 0.28 -0.18
C ILE A 71 -0.06 1.63 0.37
N ARG A 72 0.06 2.63 -0.51
CA ARG A 72 0.28 4.04 -0.15
C ARG A 72 -0.98 4.84 -0.37
N ILE A 73 -1.52 5.41 0.70
CA ILE A 73 -2.72 6.25 0.61
C ILE A 73 -2.29 7.68 0.32
N ALA A 74 -2.57 8.16 -0.89
CA ALA A 74 -2.26 9.51 -1.31
C ALA A 74 -3.36 10.51 -0.88
N SER A 75 -4.64 10.13 -1.00
CA SER A 75 -5.77 11.00 -0.63
C SER A 75 -7.01 10.22 -0.21
N GLY A 76 -7.91 10.88 0.52
CA GLY A 76 -9.25 10.41 0.81
C GLY A 76 -9.44 9.79 2.19
N LYS A 77 -10.54 9.02 2.32
CA LYS A 77 -10.94 8.39 3.58
C LYS A 77 -10.43 6.95 3.63
N LEU A 78 -9.91 6.56 4.78
CA LEU A 78 -9.43 5.20 5.01
C LEU A 78 -10.53 4.17 4.69
N GLU A 79 -11.76 4.38 5.12
CA GLU A 79 -12.91 3.49 4.87
C GLU A 79 -13.11 3.18 3.37
N ASN A 80 -12.96 4.20 2.50
CA ASN A 80 -13.09 4.02 1.07
C ASN A 80 -11.97 3.12 0.54
N ILE A 81 -10.72 3.38 0.94
CA ILE A 81 -9.56 2.56 0.56
C ILE A 81 -9.70 1.12 1.06
N LEU A 82 -10.15 0.93 2.31
CA LEU A 82 -10.38 -0.38 2.91
C LEU A 82 -11.41 -1.19 2.12
N SER A 83 -12.43 -0.55 1.53
CA SER A 83 -13.42 -1.24 0.70
C SER A 83 -12.82 -1.86 -0.58
N GLY A 84 -11.62 -1.43 -0.99
CA GLY A 84 -10.91 -1.97 -2.14
C GLY A 84 -9.97 -3.13 -1.81
N PHE A 85 -9.78 -3.47 -0.53
CA PHE A 85 -8.72 -4.40 -0.09
C PHE A 85 -8.85 -5.81 -0.64
N GLU A 86 -10.06 -6.35 -0.77
CA GLU A 86 -10.26 -7.69 -1.33
C GLU A 86 -9.75 -7.74 -2.78
N PHE A 87 -10.09 -6.72 -3.56
CA PHE A 87 -9.60 -6.55 -4.91
C PHE A 87 -8.05 -6.42 -4.96
N VAL A 88 -7.44 -5.63 -4.07
CA VAL A 88 -5.97 -5.49 -4.01
C VAL A 88 -5.30 -6.81 -3.63
N ALA A 89 -5.90 -7.54 -2.69
CA ALA A 89 -5.42 -8.82 -2.24
C ALA A 89 -5.39 -9.81 -3.41
N ASP A 90 -6.48 -9.90 -4.16
CA ASP A 90 -6.56 -10.82 -5.29
C ASP A 90 -5.65 -10.41 -6.44
N TRP A 91 -5.53 -9.11 -6.73
CA TRP A 91 -4.58 -8.60 -7.73
C TRP A 91 -3.14 -9.00 -7.38
N SER A 92 -2.71 -8.71 -6.15
CA SER A 92 -1.31 -8.91 -5.75
C SER A 92 -0.93 -10.37 -5.49
N LYS A 93 -1.88 -11.24 -5.13
CA LYS A 93 -1.65 -12.70 -5.10
C LYS A 93 -1.17 -13.24 -6.45
N ASN A 94 -1.60 -12.65 -7.57
CA ASN A 94 -1.13 -13.05 -8.91
C ASN A 94 0.38 -12.79 -9.12
N PHE A 95 0.97 -11.91 -8.31
CA PHE A 95 2.40 -11.63 -8.28
C PHE A 95 3.14 -12.44 -7.21
N GLY A 96 2.46 -13.36 -6.52
CA GLY A 96 3.01 -14.14 -5.43
C GLY A 96 3.11 -13.39 -4.09
N ALA A 97 2.40 -12.27 -3.93
CA ALA A 97 2.41 -11.53 -2.68
C ALA A 97 1.86 -12.39 -1.53
N ILE A 98 2.58 -12.43 -0.41
CA ILE A 98 2.18 -13.21 0.78
C ILE A 98 1.27 -12.42 1.73
N GLY A 99 1.14 -11.12 1.49
CA GLY A 99 0.34 -10.21 2.29
C GLY A 99 0.34 -8.79 1.75
N MET A 100 -0.39 -7.92 2.45
CA MET A 100 -0.38 -6.48 2.25
C MET A 100 0.34 -5.79 3.38
N CYS A 101 1.04 -4.72 3.04
CA CYS A 101 1.46 -3.72 3.99
C CYS A 101 0.88 -2.36 3.58
N LEU A 102 0.66 -1.48 4.54
CA LEU A 102 0.08 -0.17 4.33
C LEU A 102 0.96 0.87 4.99
N GLU A 103 1.32 1.89 4.24
CA GLU A 103 1.93 3.11 4.74
C GLU A 103 0.83 4.11 5.08
N GLY A 104 0.70 4.41 6.37
CA GLY A 104 -0.41 5.20 6.87
C GLY A 104 -0.07 6.09 8.05
N ARG A 105 -0.91 7.08 8.30
CA ARG A 105 -0.75 8.00 9.45
C ARG A 105 -0.90 7.23 10.77
N LYS A 106 -0.17 7.64 11.80
CA LYS A 106 -0.25 7.09 13.18
C LYS A 106 -1.67 6.77 13.67
N GLY A 107 -2.63 7.67 13.40
CA GLY A 107 -4.03 7.52 13.84
C GLY A 107 -4.76 6.31 13.25
N TRP A 108 -4.28 5.76 12.13
CA TRP A 108 -4.89 4.62 11.47
C TRP A 108 -4.55 3.28 12.14
N LYS A 109 -3.51 3.24 12.98
CA LYS A 109 -3.13 2.03 13.71
C LYS A 109 -4.30 1.40 14.47
N ARG A 110 -5.13 2.23 15.12
CA ARG A 110 -6.32 1.77 15.86
C ARG A 110 -7.38 1.14 14.96
N VAL A 111 -7.56 1.66 13.74
CA VAL A 111 -8.55 1.14 12.79
C VAL A 111 -8.03 -0.15 12.15
N LEU A 112 -6.77 -0.14 11.73
CA LEU A 112 -6.13 -1.25 11.02
C LEU A 112 -5.90 -2.46 11.95
N SER A 113 -5.65 -2.26 13.25
CA SER A 113 -5.54 -3.36 14.21
C SER A 113 -6.82 -4.18 14.34
N ILE A 114 -8.00 -3.57 14.12
CA ILE A 114 -9.29 -4.29 14.13
C ILE A 114 -9.42 -5.19 12.89
N LEU A 115 -8.74 -4.82 11.80
CA LEU A 115 -8.70 -5.57 10.55
C LEU A 115 -7.56 -6.59 10.48
N ASP A 116 -6.92 -6.84 11.63
CA ASP A 116 -5.79 -7.75 11.83
C ASP A 116 -4.49 -7.33 11.12
N PHE A 117 -4.31 -6.03 10.92
CA PHE A 117 -3.00 -5.49 10.57
C PHE A 117 -2.15 -5.34 11.84
N ARG A 118 -0.90 -5.79 11.75
CA ARG A 118 0.10 -5.71 12.82
C ARG A 118 1.27 -4.85 12.36
N ASP A 119 2.05 -4.34 13.30
CA ASP A 119 3.31 -3.68 12.95
C ASP A 119 4.19 -4.72 12.26
N LEU A 120 4.62 -4.43 11.02
CA LEU A 120 5.59 -5.24 10.33
C LEU A 120 6.94 -4.55 10.38
N ALA A 121 7.97 -5.29 10.77
CA ALA A 121 9.35 -4.87 10.62
C ALA A 121 9.83 -5.06 9.17
N ILE A 122 9.08 -4.57 8.17
CA ILE A 122 9.57 -4.52 6.79
C ILE A 122 10.51 -3.32 6.70
N ASN A 123 11.80 -3.59 6.48
CA ASN A 123 12.82 -2.58 6.33
C ASN A 123 12.92 -2.20 4.84
N THR A 124 12.16 -1.21 4.39
CA THR A 124 12.30 -0.62 3.04
C THR A 124 13.58 0.23 2.94
N ASN A 125 14.73 -0.24 3.45
CA ASN A 125 16.04 0.46 3.51
C ASN A 125 16.06 1.92 4.06
N LYS A 126 14.92 2.52 4.41
CA LYS A 126 14.76 3.95 4.75
C LYS A 126 13.91 4.19 6.02
N ASN A 127 13.63 3.15 6.80
CA ASN A 127 12.79 3.23 8.02
C ASN A 127 13.22 4.31 9.04
N LYS A 128 14.48 4.76 9.03
CA LYS A 128 14.95 5.81 9.96
C LYS A 128 14.32 7.19 9.75
N ASN A 129 13.73 7.47 8.58
CA ASN A 129 13.05 8.74 8.29
C ASN A 129 11.51 8.63 8.34
N ILE A 130 10.95 7.43 8.14
CA ILE A 130 9.51 7.20 7.98
C ILE A 130 8.76 7.31 9.33
N GLU A 131 9.34 6.82 10.44
CA GLU A 131 8.77 7.00 11.78
C GLU A 131 8.72 8.48 12.20
N LYS A 132 9.74 9.27 11.81
CA LYS A 132 9.78 10.73 12.05
C LYS A 132 8.73 11.49 11.23
N ALA A 133 8.34 10.95 10.07
CA ALA A 133 7.29 11.49 9.22
C ALA A 133 5.87 11.07 9.65
N GLY A 134 5.73 10.24 10.70
CA GLY A 134 4.44 9.79 11.24
C GLY A 134 3.73 8.73 10.39
N LEU A 135 4.47 8.09 9.47
CA LEU A 135 4.03 6.95 8.69
C LEU A 135 4.37 5.65 9.42
N TYR A 136 3.41 4.75 9.51
CA TYR A 136 3.55 3.43 10.10
C TYR A 136 3.32 2.39 9.02
N LEU A 137 4.20 1.38 8.98
CA LEU A 137 4.05 0.23 8.12
C LEU A 137 3.35 -0.88 8.88
N LEU A 138 2.07 -1.05 8.58
CA LEU A 138 1.25 -2.10 9.17
C LEU A 138 0.99 -3.14 8.09
N GLY A 139 1.05 -4.42 8.40
CA GLY A 139 0.70 -5.43 7.40
C GLY A 139 -0.03 -6.63 7.94
N LYS A 140 -0.55 -7.37 6.98
CA LYS A 140 -1.45 -8.49 7.14
C LYS A 140 -1.11 -9.52 6.07
N TYR A 141 -0.89 -10.75 6.49
CA TYR A 141 -0.69 -11.87 5.58
C TYR A 141 -2.02 -12.35 5.01
N TYR A 142 -2.02 -12.87 3.80
CA TYR A 142 -3.24 -13.43 3.19
C TYR A 142 -3.65 -14.78 3.77
N GLY A 143 -2.73 -15.47 4.45
CA GLY A 143 -2.89 -16.86 4.88
C GLY A 143 -2.44 -17.18 6.30
N ILE A 144 -2.24 -16.18 7.17
CA ILE A 144 -2.09 -16.46 8.61
C ILE A 144 -3.48 -16.69 9.16
N ILE A 145 -3.80 -17.96 9.42
CA ILE A 145 -5.08 -18.37 9.99
C ILE A 145 -4.92 -18.57 11.50
N THR A 146 -3.70 -18.82 11.97
CA THR A 146 -3.39 -19.17 13.37
C THR A 146 -2.17 -18.43 13.91
N LYS A 147 -2.01 -18.42 15.24
CA LYS A 147 -0.84 -17.82 15.94
C LYS A 147 0.49 -18.44 15.51
N ASP A 148 0.47 -19.70 15.08
CA ASP A 148 1.66 -20.44 14.65
C ASP A 148 2.15 -20.00 13.26
N ASP A 149 1.29 -19.34 12.47
CA ASP A 149 1.64 -18.83 11.14
C ASP A 149 2.21 -17.40 11.20
N ASP A 150 2.15 -16.72 12.35
CA ASP A 150 2.64 -15.34 12.52
C ASP A 150 4.14 -15.31 12.88
N PRO A 151 5.03 -14.89 11.96
CA PRO A 151 6.47 -14.84 12.22
C PRO A 151 6.87 -13.79 13.25
N ASN A 152 5.93 -12.96 13.73
CA ASN A 152 6.15 -12.01 14.82
C ASN A 152 5.54 -12.45 16.16
N TYR A 153 4.90 -13.63 16.21
CA TYR A 153 4.35 -14.16 17.46
C TYR A 153 5.46 -14.84 18.28
N THR A 154 5.74 -14.29 19.45
CA THR A 154 6.60 -14.92 20.46
C THR A 154 5.76 -15.27 21.68
N ASP A 155 5.84 -16.53 22.13
CA ASP A 155 5.12 -17.05 23.31
C ASP A 155 5.35 -16.25 24.60
#